data_AF-A0A1S1Y0L0-F1
#
_entry.id   AF-A0A1S1Y0L0-F1
#
_cell.length_a   1.000
_cell.length_b   1.000
_cell.length_c   1.000
_cell.angle_alpha   90.00
_cell.angle_beta   90.00
_cell.angle_gamma   90.00
#
_symmetry.space_group_name_H-M   'P 1'
#
loop_
_entity.id
_entity.type
_entity.pdbx_description
1 polymer ?
#
loop_
_entity_poly.entity_id
_entity_poly.type
_entity_poly.pdbx_seq_one_letter_code
_entity_poly.pdbx_strand_id
1 'polypeptide(L)'
;MEIYMSLNSLKIRRNALWLLRLTALVVVPYGLVKADIVKIVTQPSIINIGFVKEPSRELKVNFPMCDVFLRVTWLDKEKKIGYTEYDLYKSDGSKDGMHNLALIHLDSNWPSFRYNIETWRDENKLKKLSALIINGRIKTIIGEYNLIINGEDGASITVPSTSLELTLSNNKLNVCVPFPDGKRMWIAEEKRVDKVYEKQEINKNMEKLKPWISDVFPVGAYLLNSYSSVIDINFDGVEDYFGAAITVYSSGNRYYRMQPMWAHEYDDNYGEFYFPQIKNTCRIIFWSFYLTTDGKNYFLNNQCNLTKLTQKGE
;
A
#
# COMPACT_ATOMS: atom_id res chain seq x y z
N MET A 1 -43.68 -44.46 63.49
CA MET A 1 -44.16 -43.14 63.91
C MET A 1 -43.43 -42.14 63.03
N GLU A 2 -43.97 -41.51 62.00
CA GLU A 2 -45.26 -41.38 61.32
C GLU A 2 -44.86 -40.72 59.98
N ILE A 3 -45.47 -40.87 58.80
CA ILE A 3 -46.71 -41.49 58.36
C ILE A 3 -46.61 -41.63 56.83
N TYR A 4 -47.03 -42.80 56.33
CA TYR A 4 -47.86 -43.12 55.17
C TYR A 4 -47.55 -42.51 53.78
N MET A 5 -47.43 -43.34 52.73
CA MET A 5 -48.54 -43.97 51.99
C MET A 5 -49.64 -42.98 51.56
N SER A 6 -49.78 -42.77 50.25
CA SER A 6 -51.11 -42.74 49.62
C SER A 6 -50.98 -42.81 48.10
N LEU A 7 -51.68 -43.79 47.53
CA LEU A 7 -52.00 -43.92 46.10
C LEU A 7 -52.97 -42.81 45.66
N ASN A 8 -52.78 -42.23 44.47
CA ASN A 8 -53.70 -42.37 43.32
C ASN A 8 -53.52 -41.26 42.25
N SER A 9 -53.70 -41.70 41.00
CA SER A 9 -54.11 -40.94 39.80
C SER A 9 -53.07 -40.09 39.05
N LEU A 10 -52.43 -40.71 38.04
CA LEU A 10 -52.61 -40.48 36.59
C LEU A 10 -51.54 -41.33 35.86
N LYS A 11 -51.90 -42.49 35.29
CA LYS A 11 -52.14 -42.67 33.84
C LYS A 11 -51.03 -42.01 32.98
N ILE A 12 -50.15 -42.71 32.25
CA ILE A 12 -50.32 -43.93 31.45
C ILE A 12 -48.92 -44.47 31.04
N ARG A 13 -48.74 -45.79 31.24
CA ARG A 13 -47.97 -46.80 30.45
C ARG A 13 -46.55 -46.39 29.97
N ARG A 14 -45.43 -46.86 30.55
CA ARG A 14 -44.89 -48.24 30.67
C ARG A 14 -44.84 -49.02 29.35
N ASN A 15 -43.64 -49.17 28.77
CA ASN A 15 -42.97 -50.42 28.37
C ASN A 15 -41.67 -50.01 27.63
N ALA A 16 -40.47 -50.24 28.15
CA ALA A 16 -39.77 -51.53 28.26
C ALA A 16 -39.35 -52.12 26.90
N LEU A 17 -38.03 -52.34 26.80
CA LEU A 17 -37.31 -53.26 25.93
C LEU A 17 -37.17 -52.93 24.43
N TRP A 18 -35.92 -52.54 24.09
CA TRP A 18 -35.07 -53.18 23.09
C TRP A 18 -35.72 -53.66 21.78
N LEU A 19 -35.54 -52.91 20.69
CA LEU A 19 -34.77 -53.31 19.50
C LEU A 19 -34.86 -52.23 18.41
N LEU A 20 -33.70 -51.82 17.90
CA LEU A 20 -33.47 -51.27 16.56
C LEU A 20 -34.26 -50.01 16.15
N ARG A 21 -33.58 -48.86 16.10
CA ARG A 21 -33.14 -48.23 14.83
C ARG A 21 -32.56 -46.83 15.07
N LEU A 22 -31.30 -46.70 14.65
CA LEU A 22 -30.73 -45.58 13.90
C LEU A 22 -30.75 -44.15 14.48
N THR A 23 -29.52 -43.72 14.80
CA THR A 23 -28.86 -42.48 14.35
C THR A 23 -29.49 -41.14 14.71
N ALA A 24 -28.90 -40.47 15.70
CA ALA A 24 -28.07 -39.29 15.48
C ALA A 24 -27.59 -38.77 16.83
N LEU A 25 -26.51 -39.35 17.36
CA LEU A 25 -25.59 -38.51 18.12
C LEU A 25 -25.10 -37.47 17.13
N VAL A 26 -25.44 -36.20 17.35
CA VAL A 26 -24.64 -35.10 16.84
C VAL A 26 -23.30 -35.22 17.58
N VAL A 27 -22.44 -36.07 17.05
CA VAL A 27 -21.00 -35.90 17.12
C VAL A 27 -20.79 -34.56 16.44
N VAL A 28 -20.71 -33.48 17.21
CA VAL A 28 -20.02 -32.29 16.72
C VAL A 28 -18.62 -32.81 16.45
N PRO A 29 -18.17 -32.84 15.19
CA PRO A 29 -16.79 -33.19 14.94
C PRO A 29 -15.99 -32.16 15.70
N TYR A 30 -15.10 -32.62 16.58
CA TYR A 30 -13.84 -31.94 16.83
C TYR A 30 -13.11 -31.88 15.47
N GLY A 31 -13.65 -31.08 14.56
CA GLY A 31 -12.93 -30.54 13.44
C GLY A 31 -11.88 -29.67 14.09
N LEU A 32 -10.65 -30.13 13.96
CA LEU A 32 -9.47 -29.30 13.83
C LEU A 32 -9.82 -27.95 13.19
N VAL A 33 -10.28 -27.01 14.01
CA VAL A 33 -9.86 -25.63 13.86
C VAL A 33 -8.40 -25.71 14.24
N LYS A 34 -7.56 -26.02 13.25
CA LYS A 34 -6.26 -25.36 13.18
C LYS A 34 -6.65 -23.89 13.26
N ALA A 35 -6.62 -23.36 14.48
CA ALA A 35 -6.31 -21.97 14.64
C ALA A 35 -4.99 -21.87 13.91
N ASP A 36 -5.06 -21.40 12.65
CA ASP A 36 -3.92 -20.73 12.08
C ASP A 36 -3.56 -19.73 13.17
N ILE A 37 -2.50 -20.09 13.90
CA ILE A 37 -1.77 -19.15 14.72
C ILE A 37 -1.45 -18.10 13.68
N VAL A 38 -2.24 -17.03 13.68
CA VAL A 38 -1.88 -15.78 13.06
C VAL A 38 -0.54 -15.53 13.70
N LYS A 39 0.54 -15.84 12.97
CA LYS A 39 1.84 -15.26 13.24
C LYS A 39 1.51 -13.79 13.20
N ILE A 40 1.30 -13.19 14.38
CA ILE A 40 1.57 -11.79 14.58
C ILE A 40 3.07 -11.76 14.34
N VAL A 41 3.45 -11.68 13.05
CA VAL A 41 4.76 -11.22 12.66
C VAL A 41 4.82 -9.90 13.40
N THR A 42 5.58 -9.89 14.49
CA THR A 42 5.86 -8.67 15.22
C THR A 42 6.37 -7.73 14.16
N GLN A 43 5.52 -6.77 13.74
CA GLN A 43 5.87 -5.78 12.76
C GLN A 43 7.22 -5.25 13.24
N PRO A 44 8.29 -5.33 12.42
CA PRO A 44 9.56 -4.76 12.81
C PRO A 44 9.25 -3.34 13.26
N SER A 45 9.57 -3.01 14.52
CA SER A 45 9.21 -1.72 15.10
C SER A 45 10.09 -0.66 14.43
N ILE A 46 9.73 -0.30 13.20
CA ILE A 46 10.30 0.83 12.48
C ILE A 46 9.82 2.06 13.23
N ILE A 47 10.75 2.69 13.95
CA ILE A 47 10.50 3.93 14.66
C ILE A 47 11.09 5.05 13.83
N ASN A 48 10.23 5.76 13.10
CA ASN A 48 10.60 6.93 12.31
C ASN A 48 9.98 8.19 12.93
N ILE A 49 10.81 9.22 13.18
CA ILE A 49 10.33 10.49 13.76
C ILE A 49 9.30 11.23 12.91
N GLY A 50 9.23 10.92 11.61
CA GLY A 50 8.28 11.52 10.67
C GLY A 50 6.90 10.93 10.73
N PHE A 51 6.71 9.77 11.37
CA PHE A 51 5.41 9.12 11.43
C PHE A 51 4.50 9.77 12.47
N VAL A 52 3.22 9.88 12.14
CA VAL A 52 2.17 10.30 13.06
C VAL A 52 2.03 9.22 14.14
N LYS A 53 2.40 9.55 15.39
CA LYS A 53 2.38 8.61 16.53
C LYS A 53 0.99 8.04 16.80
N GLU A 54 -0.03 8.88 16.74
CA GLU A 54 -1.42 8.50 17.01
C GLU A 54 -2.32 9.03 15.88
N PRO A 55 -2.42 8.29 14.75
CA PRO A 55 -3.30 8.68 13.66
C PRO A 55 -4.76 8.63 14.13
N SER A 56 -5.58 9.57 13.68
CA SER A 56 -7.01 9.58 14.03
C SER A 56 -7.69 8.29 13.56
N ARG A 57 -8.75 7.88 14.27
CA ARG A 57 -9.54 6.70 13.90
C ARG A 57 -10.09 6.83 12.49
N GLU A 58 -10.57 8.01 12.12
CA GLU A 58 -11.08 8.30 10.78
C GLU A 58 -10.02 8.04 9.70
N LEU A 59 -8.78 8.49 9.93
CA LEU A 59 -7.69 8.29 8.98
C LEU A 59 -7.41 6.79 8.74
N LYS A 60 -7.34 6.01 9.81
CA LYS A 60 -7.11 4.55 9.73
C LYS A 60 -8.25 3.80 9.05
N VAL A 61 -9.49 4.23 9.30
CA VAL A 61 -10.69 3.62 8.69
C VAL A 61 -10.79 3.96 7.21
N ASN A 62 -10.50 5.21 6.85
CA ASN A 62 -10.60 5.67 5.46
C ASN A 62 -9.43 5.17 4.60
N PHE A 63 -8.25 4.94 5.19
CA PHE A 63 -7.06 4.50 4.46
C PHE A 63 -6.45 3.24 5.09
N PRO A 64 -7.15 2.10 5.06
CA PRO A 64 -6.73 0.88 5.77
C PRO A 64 -5.47 0.23 5.17
N MET A 65 -5.08 0.62 3.96
CA MET A 65 -3.86 0.16 3.29
C MET A 65 -2.59 0.83 3.81
N CYS A 66 -2.72 1.97 4.50
CA CYS A 66 -1.60 2.74 5.03
C CYS A 66 -1.24 2.21 6.41
N ASP A 67 -0.05 1.64 6.55
CA ASP A 67 0.45 1.15 7.84
C ASP A 67 0.82 2.35 8.74
N VAL A 68 1.40 3.39 8.14
CA VAL A 68 1.81 4.63 8.81
C VAL A 68 1.55 5.85 7.92
N PHE A 69 1.41 7.00 8.57
CA PHE A 69 1.19 8.29 7.91
C PHE A 69 2.35 9.23 8.19
N LEU A 70 2.84 9.90 7.16
CA LEU A 70 3.88 10.92 7.29
C LEU A 70 3.28 12.24 7.79
N ARG A 71 3.91 12.83 8.80
CA ARG A 71 3.49 14.12 9.36
C ARG A 71 4.03 15.27 8.51
N VAL A 72 3.14 15.89 7.75
CA VAL A 72 3.49 17.04 6.91
C VAL A 72 2.99 18.33 7.52
N THR A 73 3.89 19.32 7.62
CA THR A 73 3.53 20.71 7.88
C THR A 73 3.37 21.43 6.53
N TRP A 74 2.15 21.83 6.20
CA TRP A 74 1.85 22.52 4.94
C TRP A 74 2.33 23.97 4.96
N LEU A 75 3.14 24.34 3.98
CA LEU A 75 3.55 25.72 3.72
C LEU A 75 2.50 26.43 2.87
N ASP A 76 2.00 25.73 1.85
CA ASP A 76 0.93 26.17 0.97
C ASP A 76 0.03 24.97 0.62
N LYS A 77 -1.23 25.03 1.05
CA LYS A 77 -2.19 23.95 0.84
C LYS A 77 -2.74 23.92 -0.59
N GLU A 78 -2.84 25.06 -1.26
CA GLU A 78 -3.35 25.14 -2.63
C GLU A 78 -2.32 24.58 -3.61
N LYS A 79 -1.05 24.97 -3.43
CA LYS A 79 0.09 24.43 -4.18
C LYS A 79 0.52 23.04 -3.71
N LYS A 80 -0.07 22.53 -2.62
CA LYS A 80 0.21 21.21 -2.02
C LYS A 80 1.70 21.02 -1.73
N ILE A 81 2.33 22.06 -1.17
CA ILE A 81 3.72 22.03 -0.75
C ILE A 81 3.80 22.14 0.76
N GLY A 82 4.53 21.22 1.37
CA GLY A 82 4.81 21.19 2.79
C GLY A 82 6.22 20.72 3.06
N TYR A 83 6.54 20.52 4.33
CA TYR A 83 7.77 19.89 4.74
C TYR A 83 7.52 18.88 5.85
N THR A 84 8.48 17.98 6.04
CA THR A 84 8.48 16.95 7.07
C THR A 84 9.90 16.69 7.52
N GLU A 85 10.04 16.20 8.74
CA GLU A 85 11.29 15.64 9.24
C GLU A 85 11.10 14.14 9.47
N TYR A 86 12.02 13.31 8.99
CA TYR A 86 11.97 11.86 9.15
C TYR A 86 13.36 11.24 9.27
N ASP A 87 13.37 9.97 9.64
CA ASP A 87 14.54 9.11 9.55
C ASP A 87 14.60 8.39 8.21
N LEU A 88 15.80 8.06 7.77
CA LEU A 88 16.02 7.21 6.60
C LEU A 88 16.65 5.88 7.03
N TYR A 89 16.43 4.86 6.22
CA TYR A 89 16.91 3.50 6.42
C TYR A 89 17.58 2.99 5.14
N LYS A 90 18.69 2.29 5.35
CA LYS A 90 19.41 1.56 4.30
C LYS A 90 18.74 0.23 4.01
N SER A 91 19.13 -0.41 2.91
CA SER A 91 18.59 -1.69 2.46
C SER A 91 18.80 -2.84 3.46
N ASP A 92 19.86 -2.78 4.27
CA ASP A 92 20.13 -3.71 5.38
C ASP A 92 19.24 -3.46 6.62
N GLY A 93 18.45 -2.38 6.61
CA GLY A 93 17.58 -1.95 7.70
C GLY A 93 18.25 -1.13 8.78
N SER A 94 19.55 -0.84 8.65
CA SER A 94 20.22 0.12 9.53
C SER A 94 19.68 1.51 9.27
N LYS A 95 19.52 2.28 10.35
CA LYS A 95 19.11 3.68 10.28
C LYS A 95 20.28 4.50 9.73
N ASP A 96 19.99 5.32 8.73
CA ASP A 96 20.90 6.36 8.28
C ASP A 96 20.91 7.42 9.37
N GLY A 97 22.05 7.60 10.05
CA GLY A 97 22.16 8.31 11.34
C GLY A 97 21.81 9.81 11.33
N MET A 98 21.21 10.31 10.24
CA MET A 98 20.80 11.70 10.05
C MET A 98 19.26 11.82 10.04
N HIS A 99 18.73 12.76 10.83
CA HIS A 99 17.35 13.22 10.67
C HIS A 99 17.28 14.10 9.44
N ASN A 100 16.37 13.79 8.52
CA ASN A 100 16.26 14.46 7.23
C ASN A 100 15.01 15.36 7.21
N LEU A 101 15.24 16.65 6.97
CA LEU A 101 14.24 17.64 6.61
C LEU A 101 14.06 17.62 5.09
N ALA A 102 12.81 17.42 4.67
CA ALA A 102 12.46 17.31 3.27
C ALA A 102 11.25 18.15 2.91
N LEU A 103 11.27 18.66 1.68
CA LEU A 103 10.12 19.31 1.07
C LEU A 103 9.22 18.23 0.46
N ILE A 104 7.93 18.30 0.75
CA ILE A 104 6.89 17.47 0.15
C ILE A 104 6.17 18.30 -0.89
N HIS A 105 6.07 17.79 -2.12
CA HIS A 105 5.28 18.39 -3.19
C HIS A 105 4.36 17.33 -3.78
N LEU A 106 3.05 17.45 -3.55
CA LEU A 106 2.05 16.53 -4.08
C LEU A 106 1.45 17.03 -5.40
N ASP A 107 2.34 17.24 -6.38
CA ASP A 107 1.95 17.55 -7.75
C ASP A 107 1.08 16.42 -8.33
N SER A 108 0.13 16.77 -9.20
CA SER A 108 -0.77 15.78 -9.80
C SER A 108 -0.09 14.84 -10.79
N ASN A 109 1.08 15.20 -11.30
CA ASN A 109 1.86 14.39 -12.23
C ASN A 109 3.07 13.73 -11.55
N TRP A 110 3.61 14.33 -10.48
CA TRP A 110 4.78 13.81 -9.78
C TRP A 110 4.76 14.15 -8.27
N PRO A 111 4.05 13.38 -7.44
CA PRO A 111 4.21 13.52 -5.99
C PRO A 111 5.62 13.09 -5.60
N SER A 112 6.27 13.87 -4.74
CA SER A 112 7.65 13.62 -4.33
C SER A 112 8.00 14.19 -2.96
N PHE A 113 9.00 13.58 -2.34
CA PHE A 113 9.82 14.20 -1.30
C PHE A 113 11.17 14.61 -1.92
N ARG A 114 11.67 15.77 -1.54
CA ARG A 114 12.97 16.30 -1.99
C ARG A 114 13.87 16.47 -0.75
N TYR A 115 14.96 15.70 -0.70
CA TYR A 115 15.93 15.74 0.41
C TYR A 115 16.79 17.02 0.36
N ASN A 116 17.55 17.24 1.42
CA ASN A 116 18.63 18.23 1.47
C ASN A 116 18.19 19.70 1.44
N ILE A 117 17.00 19.99 2.00
CA ILE A 117 16.69 21.35 2.46
C ILE A 117 17.23 21.61 3.87
N GLU A 118 18.17 20.79 4.37
CA GLU A 118 18.82 20.94 5.67
C GLU A 118 19.43 22.33 5.87
N THR A 119 19.99 22.91 4.81
CA THR A 119 20.51 24.28 4.81
C THR A 119 19.46 25.34 5.15
N TRP A 120 18.18 24.98 5.07
CA TRP A 120 17.00 25.79 5.35
C TRP A 120 16.36 25.45 6.70
N ARG A 121 16.91 24.54 7.52
CA ARG A 121 16.35 24.17 8.84
C ARG A 121 16.17 25.36 9.79
N ASP A 122 16.93 26.43 9.59
CA ASP A 122 16.76 27.71 10.30
C ASP A 122 15.36 28.31 10.06
N GLU A 123 14.69 28.75 11.12
CA GLU A 123 13.31 29.23 11.07
C GLU A 123 13.14 30.42 10.10
N ASN A 124 14.11 31.34 10.06
CA ASN A 124 14.03 32.49 9.15
C ASN A 124 14.21 32.06 7.69
N LYS A 125 15.08 31.08 7.44
CA LYS A 125 15.23 30.48 6.11
C LYS A 125 13.98 29.71 5.68
N LEU A 126 13.34 28.93 6.56
CA LEU A 126 12.05 28.30 6.26
C LEU A 126 10.97 29.34 5.93
N LYS A 127 10.90 30.44 6.68
CA LYS A 127 9.97 31.54 6.37
C LYS A 127 10.25 32.14 4.99
N LYS A 128 11.52 32.34 4.62
CA LYS A 128 11.90 32.83 3.29
C LYS A 128 11.53 31.84 2.19
N LEU A 129 11.81 30.54 2.38
CA LEU A 129 11.42 29.49 1.43
C LEU A 129 9.90 29.42 1.28
N SER A 130 9.15 29.52 2.38
CA SER A 130 7.69 29.58 2.38
C SER A 130 7.16 30.77 1.58
N ALA A 131 7.70 31.97 1.80
CA ALA A 131 7.31 33.16 1.04
C ALA A 131 7.58 33.01 -0.47
N LEU A 132 8.72 32.41 -0.84
CA LEU A 132 9.04 32.10 -2.23
C LEU A 132 8.09 31.06 -2.84
N ILE A 133 7.68 30.04 -2.07
CA ILE A 133 6.71 29.04 -2.52
C ILE A 133 5.34 29.68 -2.73
N ILE A 134 4.87 30.48 -1.78
CA ILE A 134 3.53 31.09 -1.80
C ILE A 134 3.42 32.10 -2.95
N ASN A 135 4.44 32.94 -3.17
CA ASN A 135 4.38 34.00 -4.18
C ASN A 135 5.00 33.58 -5.53
N GLY A 136 5.83 32.54 -5.54
CA GLY A 136 6.58 32.14 -6.74
C GLY A 136 5.83 31.21 -7.68
N ARG A 137 6.45 31.01 -8.85
CA ARG A 137 6.07 30.00 -9.84
C ARG A 137 6.90 28.73 -9.63
N ILE A 138 6.19 27.61 -9.50
CA ILE A 138 6.80 26.30 -9.33
C ILE A 138 6.89 25.62 -10.69
N LYS A 139 8.08 25.11 -11.01
CA LYS A 139 8.31 24.28 -12.20
C LYS A 139 8.99 22.99 -11.77
N THR A 140 8.39 21.86 -12.12
CA THR A 140 9.02 20.55 -12.01
C THR A 140 9.71 20.24 -13.33
N ILE A 141 11.01 19.97 -13.31
CA ILE A 141 11.72 19.48 -14.50
C ILE A 141 11.74 17.96 -14.45
N ILE A 142 10.94 17.36 -15.34
CA ILE A 142 10.85 15.92 -15.54
C ILE A 142 12.20 15.46 -16.13
N GLY A 143 12.84 14.47 -15.51
CA GLY A 143 14.15 13.91 -15.93
C GLY A 143 15.36 14.38 -15.12
N GLU A 144 15.38 15.64 -14.67
CA GLU A 144 16.41 16.14 -13.73
C GLU A 144 16.00 15.95 -12.27
N TYR A 145 14.74 15.58 -12.03
CA TYR A 145 14.12 15.40 -10.72
C TYR A 145 14.20 16.63 -9.81
N ASN A 146 14.49 17.79 -10.38
CA ASN A 146 14.66 19.04 -9.67
C ASN A 146 13.32 19.78 -9.53
N LEU A 147 13.09 20.37 -8.35
CA LEU A 147 12.05 21.37 -8.17
C LEU A 147 12.66 22.76 -8.32
N ILE A 148 12.15 23.56 -9.24
CA ILE A 148 12.54 24.96 -9.41
C ILE A 148 11.44 25.85 -8.86
N ILE A 149 11.80 26.70 -7.90
CA ILE A 149 10.93 27.73 -7.34
C ILE A 149 11.46 29.09 -7.79
N ASN A 150 10.70 29.78 -8.64
CA ASN A 150 11.07 31.10 -9.14
C ASN A 150 10.25 32.18 -8.39
N GLY A 151 10.92 33.02 -7.63
CA GLY A 151 10.35 34.22 -7.02
C GLY A 151 10.01 35.28 -8.06
N GLU A 152 9.07 36.16 -7.72
CA GLU A 152 8.69 37.28 -8.57
C GLU A 152 9.81 38.33 -8.73
N ASP A 153 10.75 38.34 -7.78
CA ASP A 153 11.97 39.16 -7.77
C ASP A 153 13.10 38.61 -8.65
N GLY A 154 12.87 37.47 -9.32
CA GLY A 154 13.86 36.78 -10.14
C GLY A 154 14.76 35.81 -9.36
N ALA A 155 14.55 35.63 -8.05
CA ALA A 155 15.25 34.59 -7.29
C ALA A 155 14.82 33.20 -7.77
N SER A 156 15.76 32.24 -7.85
CA SER A 156 15.46 30.85 -8.21
C SER A 156 16.14 29.88 -7.24
N ILE A 157 15.40 28.87 -6.78
CA ILE A 157 15.93 27.79 -5.94
C ILE A 157 15.68 26.47 -6.64
N THR A 158 16.75 25.67 -6.77
CA THR A 158 16.70 24.28 -7.23
C THR A 158 16.80 23.34 -6.03
N VAL A 159 15.80 22.49 -5.83
CA VAL A 159 15.82 21.45 -4.80
C VAL A 159 16.06 20.10 -5.48
N PRO A 160 17.21 19.45 -5.23
CA PRO A 160 17.56 18.19 -5.88
C PRO A 160 16.70 17.03 -5.39
N SER A 161 16.60 16.00 -6.23
CA SER A 161 16.00 14.72 -5.84
C SER A 161 16.97 13.83 -5.11
N THR A 162 16.39 12.78 -4.57
CA THR A 162 16.97 11.80 -3.66
C THR A 162 17.79 10.74 -4.38
N SER A 163 18.78 10.19 -3.68
CA SER A 163 19.39 8.89 -4.01
C SER A 163 18.36 7.77 -3.86
N LEU A 164 18.37 6.82 -4.82
CA LEU A 164 17.42 5.70 -4.92
C LEU A 164 17.56 4.63 -3.82
N GLU A 165 18.58 4.73 -2.96
CA GLU A 165 18.95 3.65 -2.04
C GLU A 165 18.41 3.80 -0.61
N LEU A 166 17.83 4.95 -0.27
CA LEU A 166 17.32 5.25 1.08
C LEU A 166 15.80 5.23 1.14
N THR A 167 15.27 4.71 2.24
CA THR A 167 13.84 4.44 2.45
C THR A 167 13.37 5.01 3.79
N LEU A 168 12.07 5.31 3.91
CA LEU A 168 11.40 5.74 5.13
C LEU A 168 11.17 4.58 6.11
N SER A 169 11.01 3.35 5.62
CA SER A 169 10.70 2.18 6.45
C SER A 169 11.43 0.88 6.07
N ASN A 170 12.48 0.94 5.25
CA ASN A 170 13.12 -0.24 4.63
C ASN A 170 12.11 -1.13 3.90
N ASN A 171 11.12 -0.49 3.25
CA ASN A 171 10.02 -1.12 2.52
C ASN A 171 9.26 -2.18 3.33
N LYS A 172 9.17 -2.00 4.65
CA LYS A 172 8.44 -2.90 5.55
C LYS A 172 7.03 -2.42 5.84
N LEU A 173 6.73 -1.15 5.54
CA LEU A 173 5.45 -0.51 5.78
C LEU A 173 4.99 0.26 4.53
N ASN A 174 3.69 0.32 4.32
CA ASN A 174 3.08 1.27 3.39
C ASN A 174 3.06 2.64 4.07
N VAL A 175 3.94 3.54 3.63
CA VAL A 175 4.06 4.90 4.17
C VAL A 175 3.24 5.84 3.29
N CYS A 176 2.18 6.41 3.87
CA CYS A 176 1.27 7.30 3.17
C CYS A 176 1.49 8.77 3.53
N VAL A 177 1.39 9.63 2.52
CA VAL A 177 1.43 11.08 2.67
C VAL A 177 0.04 11.64 2.39
N PRO A 178 -0.63 12.27 3.38
CA PRO A 178 -1.95 12.86 3.17
C PRO A 178 -1.88 14.03 2.21
N PHE A 179 -2.90 14.20 1.38
CA PHE A 179 -3.15 15.47 0.70
C PHE A 179 -3.68 16.51 1.70
N PRO A 180 -3.55 17.82 1.44
CA PRO A 180 -3.97 18.87 2.38
C PRO A 180 -5.46 18.83 2.77
N ASP A 181 -6.30 18.27 1.90
CA ASP A 181 -7.75 18.11 2.12
C ASP A 181 -8.13 16.85 2.90
N GLY A 182 -7.16 15.95 3.16
CA GLY A 182 -7.36 14.68 3.85
C GLY A 182 -8.15 13.63 3.05
N LYS A 183 -8.51 13.91 1.80
CA LYS A 183 -9.38 13.02 0.98
C LYS A 183 -8.59 12.03 0.15
N ARG A 184 -7.30 12.27 -0.04
CA ARG A 184 -6.40 11.40 -0.81
C ARG A 184 -5.09 11.19 -0.07
N MET A 185 -4.41 10.11 -0.43
CA MET A 185 -3.07 9.77 0.02
C MET A 185 -2.19 9.51 -1.19
N TRP A 186 -0.92 9.90 -1.11
CA TRP A 186 0.14 9.33 -1.93
C TRP A 186 0.82 8.21 -1.15
N ILE A 187 1.05 7.07 -1.79
CA ILE A 187 1.83 5.96 -1.20
C ILE A 187 3.30 6.23 -1.53
N ALA A 188 3.99 6.85 -0.58
CA ALA A 188 5.37 7.31 -0.75
C ALA A 188 6.40 6.18 -0.62
N GLU A 189 6.04 5.14 0.12
CA GLU A 189 6.79 3.90 0.18
C GLU A 189 5.82 2.73 0.32
N GLU A 190 6.12 1.64 -0.36
CA GLU A 190 5.31 0.43 -0.36
C GLU A 190 6.06 -0.73 0.32
N LYS A 191 5.30 -1.64 0.92
CA LYS A 191 5.78 -2.93 1.41
C LYS A 191 6.34 -3.74 0.27
N ARG A 192 7.61 -4.14 0.31
CA ARG A 192 8.22 -5.03 -0.68
C ARG A 192 8.16 -6.48 -0.25
N VAL A 193 7.92 -7.37 -1.22
CA VAL A 193 7.83 -8.83 -1.03
C VAL A 193 9.01 -9.39 -0.23
N ASP A 194 10.24 -9.04 -0.61
CA ASP A 194 11.48 -9.52 0.03
C ASP A 194 11.72 -8.97 1.45
N LYS A 195 10.95 -7.95 1.85
CA LYS A 195 11.07 -7.30 3.16
C LYS A 195 10.02 -7.74 4.16
N VAL A 196 8.88 -8.26 3.68
CA VAL A 196 7.74 -8.64 4.53
C VAL A 196 7.50 -10.14 4.62
N TYR A 197 8.02 -10.93 3.67
CA TYR A 197 7.90 -12.39 3.69
C TYR A 197 9.23 -13.11 3.88
N GLU A 198 9.16 -14.28 4.50
CA GLU A 198 10.28 -15.21 4.52
C GLU A 198 10.45 -15.89 3.15
N LYS A 199 11.68 -16.31 2.81
CA LYS A 199 11.99 -16.96 1.53
C LYS A 199 11.07 -18.15 1.19
N GLN A 200 10.64 -18.92 2.19
CA GLN A 200 9.74 -20.05 2.00
C GLN A 200 8.33 -19.60 1.58
N GLU A 201 7.81 -18.51 2.16
CA GLU A 201 6.52 -17.93 1.82
C GLU A 201 6.55 -17.32 0.42
N ILE A 202 7.63 -16.62 0.08
CA ILE A 202 7.86 -16.08 -1.27
C ILE A 202 7.79 -17.21 -2.31
N ASN A 203 8.50 -18.32 -2.08
CA ASN A 203 8.47 -19.46 -3.00
C ASN A 203 7.07 -20.08 -3.13
N LYS A 204 6.34 -20.20 -2.02
CA LYS A 204 4.96 -20.70 -2.02
C LYS A 204 4.03 -19.79 -2.82
N ASN A 205 4.16 -18.48 -2.63
CA ASN A 205 3.39 -17.48 -3.36
C ASN A 205 3.70 -17.53 -4.86
N MET A 206 4.96 -17.68 -5.24
CA MET A 206 5.33 -17.82 -6.66
C MET A 206 4.76 -19.08 -7.32
N GLU A 207 4.80 -20.22 -6.64
CA GLU A 207 4.20 -21.46 -7.18
C GLU A 207 2.66 -21.35 -7.28
N LYS A 208 2.00 -20.54 -6.43
CA LYS A 208 0.56 -20.22 -6.56
C LYS A 208 0.26 -19.41 -7.83
N LEU A 209 1.14 -18.48 -8.21
CA LEU A 209 0.93 -17.60 -9.37
C LEU A 209 1.26 -18.27 -10.71
N LYS A 210 2.24 -19.17 -10.71
CA LYS A 210 2.80 -19.84 -11.90
C LYS A 210 1.77 -20.44 -12.87
N PRO A 211 0.66 -21.08 -12.45
CA PRO A 211 -0.35 -21.59 -13.38
C PRO A 211 -1.07 -20.50 -14.19
N TRP A 212 -1.08 -19.26 -13.71
CA TRP A 212 -1.85 -18.16 -14.30
C TRP A 212 -1.00 -17.22 -15.16
N ILE A 213 0.27 -17.08 -14.83
CA ILE A 213 1.20 -16.11 -15.43
C ILE A 213 2.54 -16.77 -15.76
N SER A 214 2.49 -17.96 -16.39
CA SER A 214 3.66 -18.79 -16.65
C SER A 214 4.72 -18.12 -17.55
N ASP A 215 4.30 -17.19 -18.41
CA ASP A 215 5.16 -16.40 -19.31
C ASP A 215 6.16 -15.50 -18.58
N VAL A 216 5.95 -15.27 -17.29
CA VAL A 216 6.76 -14.38 -16.45
C VAL A 216 7.96 -15.11 -15.82
N PHE A 217 8.00 -16.44 -15.89
CA PHE A 217 9.02 -17.24 -15.20
C PHE A 217 10.19 -17.61 -16.12
N PRO A 218 11.45 -17.64 -15.62
CA PRO A 218 11.90 -17.38 -14.25
C PRO A 218 12.33 -15.94 -13.95
N VAL A 219 12.71 -15.14 -14.97
CA VAL A 219 13.30 -13.80 -14.77
C VAL A 219 12.30 -12.83 -14.14
N GLY A 220 11.05 -12.85 -14.58
CA GLY A 220 10.01 -12.00 -14.00
C GLY A 220 9.59 -12.46 -12.60
N ALA A 221 9.80 -13.73 -12.22
CA ALA A 221 9.61 -14.19 -10.85
C ALA A 221 10.63 -13.57 -9.89
N TYR A 222 11.89 -13.43 -10.33
CA TYR A 222 12.90 -12.71 -9.54
C TYR A 222 12.51 -11.24 -9.31
N LEU A 223 11.99 -10.57 -10.36
CA LEU A 223 11.52 -9.20 -10.27
C LEU A 223 10.28 -9.05 -9.37
N LEU A 224 9.32 -9.98 -9.48
CA LEU A 224 8.17 -10.07 -8.58
C LEU A 224 8.62 -10.22 -7.12
N ASN A 225 9.57 -11.10 -6.86
CA ASN A 225 10.04 -11.38 -5.51
C ASN A 225 10.84 -10.24 -4.89
N SER A 226 11.68 -9.59 -5.69
CA SER A 226 12.70 -8.69 -5.15
C SER A 226 12.26 -7.23 -5.23
N TYR A 227 11.45 -6.83 -6.22
CA TYR A 227 11.18 -5.42 -6.50
C TYR A 227 9.70 -5.07 -6.50
N SER A 228 8.80 -6.05 -6.40
CA SER A 228 7.37 -5.74 -6.35
C SER A 228 6.89 -5.48 -4.93
N SER A 229 5.94 -4.58 -4.87
CA SER A 229 5.18 -4.21 -3.71
C SER A 229 4.04 -5.18 -3.47
N VAL A 230 3.70 -5.41 -2.20
CA VAL A 230 2.57 -6.24 -1.77
C VAL A 230 1.43 -5.34 -1.38
N ILE A 231 0.33 -5.41 -2.11
CA ILE A 231 -0.83 -4.56 -1.91
C ILE A 231 -2.08 -5.24 -2.48
N ASP A 232 -3.23 -5.08 -1.84
CA ASP A 232 -4.53 -5.48 -2.40
C ASP A 232 -5.07 -4.28 -3.18
N ILE A 233 -4.95 -4.30 -4.52
CA ILE A 233 -5.30 -3.14 -5.36
C ILE A 233 -6.78 -3.10 -5.76
N ASN A 234 -7.52 -4.20 -5.59
CA ASN A 234 -8.93 -4.30 -5.97
C ASN A 234 -9.88 -4.43 -4.75
N PHE A 235 -9.33 -4.51 -3.54
CA PHE A 235 -10.02 -4.69 -2.25
C PHE A 235 -10.81 -6.00 -2.15
N ASP A 236 -10.32 -7.09 -2.76
CA ASP A 236 -10.95 -8.41 -2.69
C ASP A 236 -10.42 -9.30 -1.55
N GLY A 237 -9.48 -8.78 -0.76
CA GLY A 237 -8.83 -9.48 0.35
C GLY A 237 -7.71 -10.42 -0.08
N VAL A 238 -7.31 -10.39 -1.35
CA VAL A 238 -6.20 -11.17 -1.90
C VAL A 238 -5.04 -10.22 -2.23
N GLU A 239 -3.84 -10.62 -1.83
CA GLU A 239 -2.64 -9.82 -2.09
C GLU A 239 -2.25 -9.87 -3.57
N ASP A 240 -1.95 -8.68 -4.10
CA ASP A 240 -1.42 -8.43 -5.43
C ASP A 240 0.03 -7.96 -5.36
N TYR A 241 0.70 -8.03 -6.50
CA TYR A 241 2.13 -7.75 -6.64
C TYR A 241 2.30 -6.61 -7.63
N PHE A 242 2.54 -5.41 -7.12
CA PHE A 242 2.59 -4.19 -7.90
C PHE A 242 4.02 -3.75 -8.16
N GLY A 243 4.32 -3.34 -9.40
CA GLY A 243 5.65 -2.88 -9.77
C GLY A 243 5.70 -2.32 -11.19
N ALA A 244 6.63 -1.38 -11.42
CA ALA A 244 6.78 -0.71 -12.71
C ALA A 244 7.09 -1.68 -13.86
N ALA A 245 7.94 -2.69 -13.61
CA ALA A 245 8.30 -3.69 -14.62
C ALA A 245 7.23 -4.79 -14.76
N ILE A 246 6.62 -5.19 -13.65
CA ILE A 246 5.66 -6.31 -13.60
C ILE A 246 4.62 -5.98 -12.54
N THR A 247 3.35 -5.99 -12.94
CA THR A 247 2.21 -5.94 -12.03
C THR A 247 1.33 -7.17 -12.26
N VAL A 248 1.07 -7.91 -11.19
CA VAL A 248 0.25 -9.12 -11.15
C VAL A 248 -0.83 -8.92 -10.11
N TYR A 249 -2.08 -9.16 -10.49
CA TYR A 249 -3.22 -8.91 -9.64
C TYR A 249 -4.25 -10.03 -9.73
N SER A 250 -4.94 -10.22 -8.63
CA SER A 250 -6.06 -11.12 -8.47
C SER A 250 -7.31 -10.51 -9.12
N SER A 251 -8.15 -11.37 -9.69
CA SER A 251 -9.47 -10.99 -10.17
C SER A 251 -10.36 -12.23 -10.23
N GLY A 252 -11.38 -12.29 -9.38
CA GLY A 252 -12.21 -13.47 -9.21
C GLY A 252 -11.43 -14.62 -8.56
N ASN A 253 -11.21 -15.72 -9.29
CA ASN A 253 -10.48 -16.90 -8.77
C ASN A 253 -9.13 -17.13 -9.46
N ARG A 254 -8.59 -16.12 -10.16
CA ARG A 254 -7.36 -16.21 -10.93
C ARG A 254 -6.48 -14.99 -10.71
N TYR A 255 -5.23 -15.09 -11.17
CA TYR A 255 -4.34 -13.94 -11.31
C TYR A 255 -4.19 -13.57 -12.78
N TYR A 256 -4.00 -12.28 -13.01
CA TYR A 256 -3.75 -11.67 -14.30
C TYR A 256 -2.49 -10.82 -14.21
N ARG A 257 -1.84 -10.64 -15.35
CA ARG A 257 -0.71 -9.74 -15.50
C ARG A 257 -1.16 -8.50 -16.26
N MET A 258 -0.77 -7.32 -15.76
CA MET A 258 -0.85 -6.08 -16.52
C MET A 258 0.14 -6.16 -17.68
N GLN A 259 -0.35 -6.07 -18.91
CA GLN A 259 0.47 -6.23 -20.11
C GLN A 259 0.79 -4.87 -20.69
N PRO A 260 2.06 -4.47 -20.74
CA PRO A 260 2.36 -3.23 -21.41
C PRO A 260 2.28 -3.39 -22.94
N MET A 261 1.79 -2.35 -23.62
CA MET A 261 1.42 -2.40 -25.04
C MET A 261 2.46 -1.82 -26.02
N TRP A 262 3.72 -1.65 -25.60
CA TRP A 262 4.80 -1.16 -26.45
C TRP A 262 5.22 -2.19 -27.51
N ALA A 263 4.41 -2.34 -28.55
CA ALA A 263 4.72 -3.15 -29.71
C ALA A 263 5.43 -2.34 -30.81
N HIS A 264 5.13 -1.04 -31.02
CA HIS A 264 5.62 -0.37 -32.25
C HIS A 264 6.11 1.08 -32.17
N GLU A 265 5.85 1.87 -31.14
CA GLU A 265 6.40 3.24 -31.02
C GLU A 265 6.70 3.54 -29.55
N TYR A 266 7.97 3.72 -29.21
CA TYR A 266 8.36 4.30 -27.93
C TYR A 266 7.99 5.79 -28.00
N ASP A 267 6.80 6.14 -27.50
CA ASP A 267 6.55 7.52 -27.10
C ASP A 267 7.20 7.68 -25.73
N ASP A 268 8.38 8.33 -25.69
CA ASP A 268 9.16 8.55 -24.47
C ASP A 268 8.33 9.18 -23.34
N ASN A 269 7.18 9.78 -23.66
CA ASN A 269 6.33 10.46 -22.69
C ASN A 269 5.19 9.60 -22.13
N TYR A 270 4.78 8.52 -22.79
CA TYR A 270 3.57 7.78 -22.41
C TYR A 270 3.72 6.26 -22.45
N GLY A 271 3.12 5.59 -21.48
CA GLY A 271 3.01 4.13 -21.43
C GLY A 271 1.55 3.70 -21.49
N GLU A 272 1.23 2.70 -22.31
CA GLU A 272 -0.10 2.08 -22.35
C GLU A 272 -0.06 0.66 -21.79
N PHE A 273 -1.03 0.34 -20.94
CA PHE A 273 -1.14 -0.92 -20.22
C PHE A 273 -2.50 -1.56 -20.46
N TYR A 274 -2.50 -2.80 -20.89
CA TYR A 274 -3.68 -3.63 -21.12
C TYR A 274 -3.99 -4.51 -19.89
N PHE A 275 -5.28 -4.59 -19.58
CA PHE A 275 -5.86 -5.37 -18.49
C PHE A 275 -6.72 -6.49 -19.10
N PRO A 276 -6.18 -7.71 -19.23
CA PRO A 276 -6.79 -8.76 -20.06
C PRO A 276 -8.17 -9.24 -19.62
N GLN A 277 -8.44 -9.22 -18.32
CA GLN A 277 -9.67 -9.72 -17.71
C GLN A 277 -10.88 -8.82 -18.01
N ILE A 278 -10.69 -7.51 -18.15
CA ILE A 278 -11.74 -6.56 -18.55
C ILE A 278 -11.59 -6.08 -20.00
N LYS A 279 -10.56 -6.55 -20.71
CA LYS A 279 -10.23 -6.18 -22.09
C LYS A 279 -10.16 -4.67 -22.32
N ASN A 280 -9.52 -3.96 -21.39
CA ASN A 280 -9.41 -2.51 -21.44
C ASN A 280 -7.94 -2.07 -21.31
N THR A 281 -7.63 -0.87 -21.77
CA THR A 281 -6.32 -0.27 -21.64
C THR A 281 -6.33 0.95 -20.74
N CYS A 282 -5.15 1.32 -20.24
CA CYS A 282 -4.94 2.60 -19.62
C CYS A 282 -3.61 3.21 -20.05
N ARG A 283 -3.64 4.51 -20.37
CA ARG A 283 -2.48 5.29 -20.75
C ARG A 283 -2.04 6.19 -19.61
N ILE A 284 -0.75 6.18 -19.29
CA ILE A 284 -0.11 7.03 -18.28
C ILE A 284 1.02 7.85 -18.90
N ILE A 285 1.40 8.93 -18.23
CA ILE A 285 2.67 9.62 -18.48
C ILE A 285 3.79 8.78 -17.85
N PHE A 286 4.78 8.37 -18.66
CA PHE A 286 5.68 7.26 -18.33
C PHE A 286 6.84 7.61 -17.37
N TRP A 287 7.04 8.89 -17.09
CA TRP A 287 8.23 9.34 -16.35
C TRP A 287 8.24 8.96 -14.86
N SER A 288 7.10 8.60 -14.28
CA SER A 288 7.01 8.10 -12.90
C SER A 288 6.05 6.92 -12.82
N PHE A 289 6.18 6.10 -11.78
CA PHE A 289 5.23 5.01 -11.49
C PHE A 289 4.89 5.10 -10.01
N TYR A 290 3.75 5.72 -9.68
CA TYR A 290 3.34 5.94 -8.30
C TYR A 290 1.86 5.66 -8.09
N LEU A 291 1.52 5.30 -6.85
CA LEU A 291 0.14 5.08 -6.44
C LEU A 291 -0.36 6.23 -5.56
N THR A 292 -1.56 6.68 -5.86
CA THR A 292 -2.37 7.43 -4.89
C THR A 292 -3.65 6.67 -4.60
N THR A 293 -4.32 7.01 -3.52
CA THR A 293 -5.60 6.41 -3.15
C THR A 293 -6.55 7.46 -2.56
N ASP A 294 -7.84 7.26 -2.76
CA ASP A 294 -8.93 7.99 -2.08
C ASP A 294 -9.53 7.19 -0.91
N GLY A 295 -8.89 6.06 -0.55
CA GLY A 295 -9.37 5.13 0.47
C GLY A 295 -10.24 3.99 -0.07
N LYS A 296 -10.81 4.15 -1.28
CA LYS A 296 -11.69 3.17 -1.93
C LYS A 296 -11.15 2.67 -3.26
N ASN A 297 -10.25 3.43 -3.88
CA ASN A 297 -9.64 3.15 -5.16
C ASN A 297 -8.15 3.47 -5.10
N TYR A 298 -7.36 2.72 -5.85
CA TYR A 298 -5.99 3.08 -6.19
C TYR A 298 -5.94 3.72 -7.57
N PHE A 299 -5.08 4.72 -7.70
CA PHE A 299 -4.81 5.42 -8.94
C PHE A 299 -3.34 5.32 -9.31
N LEU A 300 -3.03 4.72 -10.44
CA LEU A 300 -1.71 4.76 -11.05
C LEU A 300 -1.53 6.11 -11.72
N ASN A 301 -0.49 6.83 -11.31
CA ASN A 301 -0.13 8.15 -11.82
C ASN A 301 -1.26 9.18 -11.81
N ASN A 302 -2.26 9.03 -10.93
CA ASN A 302 -3.51 9.80 -10.96
C ASN A 302 -4.32 9.69 -12.27
N GLN A 303 -3.99 8.76 -13.17
CA GLN A 303 -4.58 8.63 -14.50
C GLN A 303 -5.41 7.36 -14.65
N CYS A 304 -4.98 6.24 -14.07
CA CYS A 304 -5.69 4.96 -14.15
C CYS A 304 -6.28 4.60 -12.81
N ASN A 305 -7.60 4.40 -12.72
CA ASN A 305 -8.20 3.76 -11.54
C ASN A 305 -7.90 2.26 -11.59
N LEU A 306 -6.83 1.84 -10.92
CA LEU A 306 -6.40 0.45 -10.90
C LEU A 306 -7.46 -0.46 -10.30
N THR A 307 -8.11 -0.05 -9.22
CA THR A 307 -9.16 -0.85 -8.56
C THR A 307 -10.26 -1.26 -9.53
N LYS A 308 -10.77 -0.32 -10.34
CA LYS A 308 -11.76 -0.66 -11.39
C LYS A 308 -11.15 -1.51 -12.49
N LEU A 309 -9.91 -1.22 -12.87
CA LEU A 309 -9.22 -1.94 -13.92
C LEU A 309 -8.80 -3.36 -13.52
N THR A 310 -8.92 -3.74 -12.25
CA THR A 310 -8.53 -5.05 -11.70
C THR A 310 -9.67 -5.80 -11.03
N GLN A 311 -10.83 -5.17 -10.85
CA GLN A 311 -12.07 -5.82 -10.45
C GLN A 311 -12.47 -6.95 -11.40
N LYS A 312 -13.32 -7.85 -10.89
CA LYS A 312 -13.86 -9.00 -11.62
C LYS A 312 -14.52 -8.51 -12.92
N GLY A 313 -14.01 -8.98 -14.07
CA GLY A 313 -14.66 -8.76 -15.36
C GLY A 313 -16.02 -9.46 -15.41
N GLU A 314 -16.98 -8.85 -16.12
CA GLU A 314 -18.32 -9.41 -16.37
C GLU A 314 -18.28 -10.75 -17.12
#